data_AF-A0A1D2QX43-F1
#
_entry.id   AF-A0A1D2QX43-F1
#
_cell.length_a   1.000
_cell.length_b   1.000
_cell.length_c   1.000
_cell.angle_alpha   90.00
_cell.angle_beta   90.00
_cell.angle_gamma   90.00
#
_symmetry.space_group_name_H-M   'P 1'
#
loop_
_entity.id
_entity.type
_entity.pdbx_description
1 polymer ?
#
loop_
_entity_poly.entity_id
_entity_poly.type
_entity_poly.pdbx_seq_one_letter_code
_entity_poly.pdbx_strand_id
1 'polypeptide(L)' 'MQVQISEGAYNEVKHASNLLGFNEQDIVERAIVVYLDIIQKQVELKKEFQEWDELSDEALDNFEGAL' A
#
# COMPACT_ATOMS: atom_id res chain seq x y z
N MET A 1 3.67 18.85 14.29
CA MET A 1 3.95 18.76 12.85
C MET A 1 2.65 19.06 12.13
N GLN A 2 2.62 20.06 11.25
CA GLN A 2 1.41 20.46 10.52
C GLN A 2 1.56 19.97 9.09
N VAL A 3 0.69 19.06 8.66
CA VAL A 3 0.73 18.49 7.30
C VAL A 3 -0.02 19.43 6.38
N GLN A 4 0.62 19.89 5.31
CA GLN A 4 -0.06 20.65 4.28
C GLN A 4 -0.75 19.70 3.30
N ILE A 5 -2.05 19.87 3.14
CA ILE A 5 -2.86 19.14 2.17
C ILE A 5 -3.09 20.08 0.99
N SER A 6 -2.99 19.57 -0.25
CA SER A 6 -3.30 20.38 -1.42
C SER A 6 -4.78 20.77 -1.44
N GLU A 7 -5.09 21.91 -2.04
CA GLU A 7 -6.47 22.39 -2.18
C GLU A 7 -7.37 21.36 -2.88
N GLY A 8 -6.84 20.69 -3.92
CA GLY A 8 -7.55 19.63 -4.62
C GLY A 8 -7.90 18.44 -3.72
N ALA A 9 -6.94 17.93 -2.95
CA ALA A 9 -7.20 16.82 -2.03
C ALA A 9 -8.17 17.22 -0.91
N TYR A 10 -8.09 18.46 -0.42
CA TYR A 10 -9.04 18.96 0.56
C TYR A 10 -10.47 19.06 0.00
N ASN A 11 -10.63 19.49 -1.26
CA ASN A 11 -11.93 19.52 -1.92
C ASN A 11 -12.56 18.12 -2.06
N GLU A 12 -11.76 17.10 -2.34
CA GLU A 12 -12.22 15.71 -2.38
C GLU A 12 -12.67 15.20 -1.00
N VAL A 13 -11.90 15.51 0.05
CA VAL A 13 -12.28 15.19 1.44
C VAL A 13 -13.61 15.85 1.81
N LYS A 14 -13.78 17.13 1.46
CA LYS A 14 -15.02 17.87 1.70
C LYS A 14 -16.20 17.30 0.91
N HIS A 15 -16.00 16.92 -0.35
CA HIS A 15 -17.03 16.25 -1.14
C HIS A 15 -17.44 14.92 -0.51
N ALA A 16 -16.47 14.09 -0.12
CA ALA A 16 -16.73 12.82 0.55
C ALA A 16 -17.42 13.01 1.91
N SER A 17 -17.07 14.07 2.65
CA SER A 17 -17.71 14.43 3.92
C SER A 17 -19.21 14.68 3.73
N ASN A 18 -19.57 15.51 2.75
CA ASN A 18 -20.96 15.79 2.42
C ASN A 18 -21.72 14.56 1.92
N LEU A 19 -21.07 13.72 1.11
CA LEU A 19 -21.71 12.54 0.50
C LEU A 19 -21.95 11.42 1.53
N LEU A 20 -20.98 11.19 2.42
CA LEU A 20 -20.98 10.04 3.33
C LEU A 20 -21.48 10.37 4.73
N GLY A 21 -21.65 11.65 5.06
CA GLY A 21 -22.12 12.11 6.37
C GLY A 21 -21.08 11.98 7.49
N PHE A 22 -19.81 11.79 7.15
CA PHE A 22 -18.70 11.84 8.10
C PHE A 22 -18.07 13.22 8.12
N ASN A 23 -17.49 13.62 9.25
CA ASN A 23 -16.71 14.86 9.29
C ASN A 23 -15.39 14.70 8.49
N GLU A 24 -14.81 15.80 8.04
CA GLU A 24 -13.59 15.81 7.21
C GLU A 24 -12.40 15.14 7.92
N GLN A 25 -12.26 15.32 9.23
CA GLN A 25 -11.17 14.73 10.01
C GLN A 25 -11.27 13.19 10.04
N ASP A 26 -12.46 12.64 10.29
CA ASP A 26 -12.72 11.20 10.30
C ASP A 26 -12.38 10.58 8.95
N ILE A 27 -12.69 11.29 7.85
CA ILE A 27 -12.36 10.84 6.50
C ILE A 27 -10.86 10.80 6.29
N VAL A 28 -10.14 11.84 6.70
CA VAL A 28 -8.67 11.90 6.60
C VAL A 28 -8.04 10.77 7.42
N GLU A 29 -8.45 10.58 8.66
CA GLU A 29 -7.93 9.53 9.54
C GLU A 29 -8.14 8.14 8.94
N ARG A 30 -9.35 7.86 8.44
CA ARG A 30 -9.68 6.59 7.79
C ARG A 30 -8.88 6.39 6.49
N ALA A 31 -8.76 7.43 5.67
CA ALA A 31 -8.01 7.37 4.42
C ALA A 31 -6.53 7.05 4.66
N ILE A 32 -5.92 7.63 5.71
CA ILE A 32 -4.54 7.36 6.09
C ILE A 32 -4.36 5.89 6.46
N VAL A 33 -5.22 5.35 7.35
CA VAL A 33 -5.13 3.95 7.78
C VAL A 33 -5.25 2.99 6.59
N VAL A 34 -6.23 3.23 5.71
CA VAL A 34 -6.43 2.41 4.51
C VAL A 34 -5.24 2.48 3.57
N TYR A 35 -4.70 3.67 3.34
CA TYR A 35 -3.57 3.85 2.44
C TYR A 35 -2.29 3.18 2.96
N LEU A 36 -2.04 3.26 4.28
CA LEU A 36 -0.91 2.59 4.92
C LEU A 36 -1.04 1.07 4.83
N ASP A 37 -2.23 0.51 5.03
CA ASP A 37 -2.48 -0.93 4.85
C ASP A 37 -2.22 -1.39 3.41
N ILE A 38 -2.63 -0.60 2.41
CA ILE A 38 -2.36 -0.88 1.00
C ILE A 38 -0.85 -0.87 0.73
N ILE A 39 -0.12 0.13 1.21
CA ILE A 39 1.34 0.20 1.05
C ILE A 39 2.00 -1.04 1.68
N GLN A 40 1.59 -1.41 2.89
CA GLN A 40 2.16 -2.58 3.58
C GLN A 40 1.98 -3.84 2.74
N LYS A 41 0.77 -4.09 2.24
CA LYS A 41 0.48 -5.25 1.38
C LYS A 41 1.29 -5.24 0.08
N GLN A 42 1.53 -4.08 -0.51
CA GLN A 42 2.38 -3.97 -1.70
C GLN A 42 3.84 -4.35 -1.40
N VAL A 43 4.35 -3.95 -0.22
CA VAL A 43 5.70 -4.32 0.22
C VAL A 43 5.80 -5.82 0.49
N GLU A 44 4.82 -6.39 1.18
CA GLU A 44 4.73 -7.83 1.44
C GLU A 44 4.71 -8.63 0.14
N LEU A 45 3.84 -8.26 -0.80
CA LEU A 45 3.75 -8.92 -2.11
C LEU A 45 5.07 -8.84 -2.89
N LYS A 46 5.75 -7.68 -2.85
CA LYS A 46 7.06 -7.53 -3.48
C LYS A 46 8.09 -8.47 -2.87
N LYS A 47 8.07 -8.66 -1.55
CA LYS A 47 8.95 -9.58 -0.84
C LYS A 47 8.67 -11.02 -1.21
N GLU A 48 7.39 -11.40 -1.29
CA GLU A 48 6.98 -12.75 -1.74
C GLU A 48 7.50 -13.06 -3.14
N PHE A 49 7.41 -12.13 -4.08
CA PHE A 49 7.98 -12.33 -5.43
C PHE A 49 9.49 -12.50 -5.41
N GLN A 50 10.21 -11.74 -4.59
CA GLN A 50 11.66 -11.88 -4.45
C GLN A 50 12.03 -13.26 -3.88
N GLU A 51 11.30 -13.75 -2.87
CA GLU A 51 11.52 -15.07 -2.31
C GLU A 51 11.23 -16.18 -3.34
N TRP A 52 10.24 -16.00 -4.22
CA TRP A 52 9.96 -16.94 -5.30
C TRP A 52 11.07 -16.97 -6.36
N ASP A 53 11.63 -15.82 -6.71
CA ASP A 53 12.76 -15.74 -7.64
C ASP A 53 13.99 -16.45 -7.04
N GLU A 54 14.31 -16.19 -5.77
CA GLU A 54 15.43 -16.84 -5.07
C GLU A 54 15.27 -18.37 -4.99
N LEU A 55 14.07 -18.85 -4.66
CA LEU A 55 13.78 -20.29 -4.63
C LEU A 55 13.84 -20.93 -6.01
N SER A 56 13.44 -20.21 -7.06
CA SER A 56 13.54 -20.67 -8.44
C SER A 56 15.00 -20.83 -8.87
N ASP A 57 15.84 -19.86 -8.55
CA ASP A 57 17.28 -19.90 -8.85
C ASP A 57 17.96 -21.04 -8.08
N GLU A 58 17.66 -21.21 -6.80
CA GLU A 58 18.16 -22.33 -5.99
C GLU A 58 17.75 -23.69 -6.58
N ALA A 59 16.50 -23.82 -7.05
CA ALA A 59 16.03 -25.05 -7.67
C ALA A 59 16.76 -25.37 -8.98
N LEU A 60 17.08 -24.35 -9.79
CA LEU A 60 17.85 -24.50 -11.02
C LEU A 60 19.29 -24.92 -10.74
N ASP A 61 19.98 -24.24 -9.82
CA ASP A 61 21.35 -24.56 -9.44
C ASP A 61 21.48 -26.01 -8.94
N ASN A 62 20.53 -26.46 -8.11
CA ASN A 62 20.49 -27.83 -7.61
C ASN A 62 20.23 -28.87 -8.71
N PHE A 63 19.40 -28.53 -9.71
CA PHE A 63 19.16 -29.40 -10.86
C PHE A 63 20.41 -29.55 -11.73
N GLU A 64 21.10 -28.45 -12.03
CA GLU A 64 22.33 -28.46 -12.83
C GLU A 64 23.48 -29.18 -12.13
N GLY A 65 23.60 -29.02 -10.80
CA GLY A 65 24.63 -29.72 -10.00
C GLY A 65 24.40 -31.23 -9.82
N ALA A 66 23.18 -31.73 -10.11
CA ALA A 66 22.84 -33.14 -10.04
C ALA A 66 23.05 -33.91 -11.35
N LEU A 67 23.39 -33.22 -12.45
CA LEU A 67 23.75 -33.77 -13.77
C LEU A 67 25.25 -34.03 -13.88
#